data_AF-A0ABD0RST4-F1
#
_entry.id   AF-A0ABD0RST4-F1
#
_cell.length_a   1.000
_cell.length_b   1.000
_cell.length_c   1.000
_cell.angle_alpha   90.00
_cell.angle_beta   90.00
_cell.angle_gamma   90.00
#
_symmetry.space_group_name_H-M   'P 1'
#
loop_
_entity.id
_entity.type
_entity.pdbx_description
1 polymer ?
#
loop_
_entity_poly.entity_id
_entity_poly.type
_entity_poly.pdbx_seq_one_letter_code
_entity_poly.pdbx_strand_id
1 'polypeptide(L)' 'GLTHKRAREILARDGPNALTPPPTTPEWVKFCKQLFGGFSILLWIGAILCFLAYSIQAATEDEPVNDN' A
#
# COMPACT_ATOMS: atom_id res chain seq x y z
N GLY A 1 -8.39 -34.78 37.98
CA GLY A 1 -8.08 -34.12 36.70
C GLY A 1 -9.32 -34.11 35.81
N LEU A 2 -9.29 -33.36 34.70
CA LEU A 2 -10.37 -33.38 33.70
C LEU A 2 -10.34 -34.66 32.86
N THR A 3 -11.49 -35.10 32.37
CA THR A 3 -11.58 -36.16 31.36
C THR A 3 -11.06 -35.66 30.01
N HIS A 4 -10.51 -36.55 29.18
CA HIS A 4 -10.04 -36.19 27.83
C HIS A 4 -11.13 -35.56 26.96
N LYS A 5 -12.39 -35.95 27.14
CA LYS A 5 -13.51 -35.33 26.45
C LYS A 5 -13.70 -33.88 26.90
N ARG A 6 -13.74 -33.63 28.20
CA ARG A 6 -13.96 -32.29 28.75
C ARG A 6 -12.80 -31.34 28.46
N ALA A 7 -11.56 -31.82 28.50
CA ALA A 7 -10.39 -31.03 28.12
C ALA A 7 -10.45 -30.57 26.66
N ARG A 8 -10.87 -31.45 25.73
CA ARG A 8 -11.05 -31.12 24.30
C ARG A 8 -12.21 -30.14 24.07
N GLU A 9 -13.32 -30.29 24.78
CA GLU A 9 -14.46 -29.35 24.71
C GLU A 9 -14.03 -27.93 25.09
N ILE A 10 -13.25 -27.80 26.17
CA ILE A 10 -12.75 -26.50 26.64
C ILE A 10 -11.74 -25.91 25.64
N LEU A 11 -10.83 -26.72 25.12
CA LEU A 11 -9.85 -26.28 24.11
C LEU A 11 -10.53 -25.78 22.82
N ALA A 12 -11.58 -26.47 22.37
CA ALA A 12 -12.35 -26.06 21.18
C ALA A 12 -13.16 -24.77 21.41
N ARG A 13 -13.62 -24.55 22.65
CA ARG A 13 -14.39 -23.36 23.03
C ARG A 13 -13.51 -22.12 23.21
N ASP A 14 -12.43 -22.26 23.97
CA ASP A 14 -11.61 -21.12 24.45
C ASP A 14 -10.38 -20.88 23.57
N GLY A 15 -10.04 -21.84 22.72
CA GLY A 15 -8.79 -21.84 21.98
C GLY A 15 -7.59 -22.26 22.84
N PRO A 16 -6.38 -22.26 22.24
CA PRO A 16 -5.17 -22.59 22.97
C PRO A 16 -4.87 -21.51 24.02
N ASN A 17 -4.34 -21.92 25.18
CA ASN A 17 -3.79 -21.00 26.18
C ASN A 17 -2.44 -20.44 25.69
N ALA A 18 -2.50 -19.59 24.66
CA ALA A 18 -1.35 -18.97 24.00
C ALA A 18 -1.70 -17.52 23.62
N LEU A 19 -0.69 -16.64 23.69
CA LEU A 19 -0.86 -15.26 23.24
C LEU A 19 -0.94 -15.24 21.71
N THR A 20 -1.95 -14.55 21.18
CA THR A 20 -2.04 -14.29 19.76
C THR A 20 -0.92 -13.34 19.33
N PRO A 21 -0.16 -13.64 18.27
CA PRO A 21 0.83 -12.72 17.76
C PRO A 21 0.15 -11.42 17.34
N PRO A 22 0.81 -10.27 17.48
CA PRO A 22 0.23 -9.00 17.08
C PRO A 22 -0.02 -8.99 15.57
N PRO A 23 -1.07 -8.29 15.09
CA PRO A 23 -1.30 -8.14 13.67
C PRO A 23 -0.11 -7.40 13.02
N THR A 24 0.48 -8.01 12.00
CA THR A 24 1.58 -7.40 11.25
C THR A 24 1.06 -6.71 10.00
N THR A 25 1.68 -5.57 9.67
CA THR A 25 1.43 -4.89 8.38
C THR A 25 2.45 -5.39 7.36
N PRO A 26 2.03 -5.79 6.15
CA PRO A 26 2.97 -6.19 5.09
C PRO A 26 3.98 -5.09 4.77
N GLU A 27 5.22 -5.46 4.47
CA GLU A 27 6.30 -4.49 4.24
C GLU A 27 6.03 -3.56 3.04
N TRP A 28 5.40 -4.06 1.97
CA TRP A 28 5.02 -3.24 0.83
C TRP A 28 4.03 -2.12 1.21
N VAL A 29 3.16 -2.35 2.21
CA VAL A 29 2.23 -1.32 2.71
C VAL A 29 3.02 -0.23 3.45
N LYS A 30 4.06 -0.60 4.20
CA LYS A 30 4.91 0.38 4.88
C LYS A 30 5.70 1.22 3.87
N PHE A 31 6.19 0.60 2.80
CA PHE A 31 6.84 1.29 1.71
C PHE A 31 5.90 2.31 1.03
N CYS A 32 4.67 1.91 0.68
CA CYS A 32 3.69 2.81 0.08
C CYS A 32 3.35 4.00 1.00
N LYS A 33 3.28 3.78 2.32
CA LYS A 33 3.06 4.88 3.28
C LYS A 33 4.18 5.92 3.24
N GLN A 34 5.42 5.51 2.98
CA GLN A 34 6.54 6.46 2.81
C GLN A 34 6.49 7.18 1.46
N LEU A 35 6.08 6.49 0.39
CA LEU A 35 6.01 7.05 -0.96
C LEU A 35 4.93 8.14 -1.12
N PHE A 36 3.81 8.01 -0.38
CA PHE A 36 2.67 8.93 -0.43
C PHE A 36 2.48 9.73 0.87
N GLY A 37 3.48 9.77 1.74
CA GLY A 37 3.45 10.51 3.00
C GLY A 37 4.09 11.90 2.91
N GLY A 38 3.59 12.84 3.73
CA GLY A 38 4.23 14.14 3.95
C GLY A 38 4.43 14.96 2.68
N PHE A 39 5.67 15.39 2.44
CA PHE A 39 6.04 16.27 1.31
C PHE A 39 6.01 15.55 -0.05
N SER A 40 6.14 14.22 -0.08
CA SER A 40 6.16 13.44 -1.34
C SER A 40 4.88 13.60 -2.16
N ILE A 41 3.74 13.93 -1.53
CA ILE A 41 2.48 14.22 -2.24
C ILE A 41 2.61 15.45 -3.14
N LEU A 42 3.32 16.50 -2.71
CA LEU A 42 3.55 17.68 -3.53
C LEU A 42 4.39 17.33 -4.77
N LEU A 43 5.36 16.43 -4.62
CA LEU A 43 6.16 15.92 -5.74
C LEU A 43 5.31 15.10 -6.72
N TRP A 44 4.39 14.27 -6.22
CA TRP A 44 3.45 13.53 -7.07
C TRP A 44 2.52 14.45 -7.86
N ILE A 45 1.97 15.48 -7.22
CA ILE A 45 1.14 16.49 -7.91
C ILE A 45 1.96 17.20 -8.98
N GLY A 46 3.18 17.63 -8.66
CA GLY A 46 4.09 18.25 -9.63
C GLY A 46 4.40 17.34 -10.81
N ALA A 47 4.71 16.07 -10.56
CA ALA A 47 4.98 15.08 -11.62
C ALA A 47 3.76 14.90 -12.53
N ILE A 48 2.56 14.78 -11.98
CA ILE A 48 1.32 14.66 -12.76
C ILE A 48 1.12 15.91 -13.62
N LEU A 49 1.30 17.11 -13.06
CA LEU A 49 1.19 18.37 -13.79
C LEU A 49 2.21 18.47 -14.93
N CYS A 50 3.44 18.00 -14.73
CA CYS A 50 4.46 17.95 -15.79
C CYS A 50 4.03 17.04 -16.95
N PHE A 51 3.53 15.84 -16.65
CA PHE A 51 3.03 14.94 -17.69
C PHE A 51 1.80 15.49 -18.41
N LEU A 52 0.90 16.19 -17.71
CA LEU A 52 -0.25 16.85 -18.33
C LEU A 52 0.17 18.01 -19.24
N ALA A 53 1.14 18.83 -18.82
CA ALA A 53 1.65 19.91 -19.65
C ALA A 53 2.32 19.35 -20.93
N TYR A 54 3.12 18.31 -20.78
CA TYR A 54 3.75 17.63 -21.91
C TYR A 54 2.72 17.01 -22.86
N SER A 55 1.68 16.34 -22.33
CA SER A 55 0.66 15.74 -23.18
C SER A 55 -0.15 16.77 -23.95
N ILE A 56 -0.42 17.94 -23.37
CA ILE A 56 -1.02 19.06 -24.08
C ILE A 56 -0.08 19.51 -25.21
N GLN A 57 1.19 19.78 -24.91
CA GLN A 57 2.16 20.21 -25.93
C GLN A 57 2.23 19.21 -27.10
N ALA A 58 2.41 17.92 -26.80
CA ALA A 58 2.49 16.86 -27.80
C ALA A 58 1.20 16.68 -28.62
N ALA A 59 0.03 17.03 -28.06
CA ALA A 59 -1.25 16.97 -28.78
C ALA A 59 -1.56 18.25 -29.58
N THR A 60 -0.88 19.36 -29.29
CA THR A 60 -1.12 20.65 -29.95
C THR A 60 -0.06 20.96 -31.03
N GLU A 61 1.13 20.36 -30.93
CA GLU A 61 2.17 20.44 -31.95
C GLU A 61 1.96 19.35 -33.03
N ASP A 62 1.18 19.68 -34.06
CA ASP A 62 1.00 18.85 -35.28
C ASP A 62 2.05 19.14 -36.38
N GLU A 63 3.05 19.98 -36.10
CA GLU A 63 4.10 20.34 -37.06
C GLU A 63 5.48 19.94 -36.51
N PRO A 64 6.22 19.05 -37.19
CA PRO A 64 7.59 18.75 -36.79
C PRO A 64 8.41 20.02 -36.99
N VAL A 65 8.90 20.63 -35.91
CA VAL A 65 9.95 21.66 -36.01
C VAL A 65 11.25 20.96 -36.40
N ASN A 66 11.34 20.59 -37.68
CA ASN A 66 12.60 20.44 -38.37
C ASN A 66 13.04 21.84 -38.78
N ASP A 67 13.77 22.51 -37.89
CA ASP A 67 14.80 23.43 -38.33
C ASP A 67 15.98 23.33 -37.37
N ASN A 68 17.07 22.93 -38.01
CA ASN A 68 18.40 22.56 -37.56
C ASN A 68 19.25 23.77 -37.15
#